data_AF-A0A8D8AL03-F1
#
_entry.id   AF-A0A8D8AL03-F1
#
_cell.length_a   1.000
_cell.length_b   1.000
_cell.length_c   1.000
_cell.angle_alpha   90.00
_cell.angle_beta   90.00
_cell.angle_gamma   90.00
#
_symmetry.space_group_name_H-M   'P 1'
#
loop_
_entity.id
_entity.type
_entity.pdbx_description
1 polymer ?
#
loop_
_entity_poly.entity_id
_entity_poly.type
_entity_poly.pdbx_seq_one_letter_code
_entity_poly.pdbx_strand_id
1 'polypeptide(L)'
;HAPATTRQSQLSPAQLTPTLALAMTHPRPVLLVLGVLAVVPLLSAYNVSPVPNVVFNGTKVGSYFGYAIHLKKDGLFVGAPRAESSLPKQRKIAEPGAVFRCNVIDGSCVQYDQLDK
;
A
#
# COMPACT_ATOMS: atom_id res chain seq x y z
N HIS A 1 -41.42 36.47 35.01
CA HIS A 1 -40.70 35.58 34.07
C HIS A 1 -40.94 34.15 34.48
N ALA A 2 -41.60 33.37 33.62
CA ALA A 2 -42.01 31.99 33.89
C ALA A 2 -40.83 31.01 33.69
N PRO A 3 -40.68 29.98 34.52
CA PRO A 3 -39.78 28.86 34.22
C PRO A 3 -40.49 27.84 33.33
N ALA A 4 -39.91 27.59 32.16
CA ALA A 4 -40.37 26.58 31.21
C ALA A 4 -40.16 25.17 31.77
N THR A 5 -41.22 24.36 31.73
CA THR A 5 -41.26 22.96 32.15
C THR A 5 -40.61 22.07 31.09
N THR A 6 -39.37 21.62 31.34
CA THR A 6 -38.70 20.62 30.48
C THR A 6 -39.23 19.23 30.79
N ARG A 7 -40.01 18.68 29.86
CA ARG A 7 -40.55 17.31 29.92
C ARG A 7 -39.39 16.33 29.65
N GLN A 8 -38.96 15.59 30.67
CA GLN A 8 -38.04 14.47 30.51
C GLN A 8 -38.77 13.32 29.79
N SER A 9 -38.48 13.13 28.51
CA SER A 9 -38.80 11.89 27.81
C SER A 9 -37.73 10.87 28.19
N GLN A 10 -38.03 9.99 29.15
CA GLN A 10 -37.28 8.74 29.36
C GLN A 10 -37.32 7.93 28.06
N LEU A 11 -36.19 7.82 27.34
CA LEU A 11 -36.00 6.76 26.35
C LEU A 11 -35.42 5.54 27.06
N SER A 12 -36.20 4.46 27.05
CA SER A 12 -35.86 3.13 27.55
C SER A 12 -34.66 2.51 26.80
N PRO A 13 -33.72 1.82 27.47
CA PRO A 13 -32.53 1.22 26.85
C PRO A 13 -32.83 -0.16 26.23
N ALA A 14 -33.92 -0.29 25.48
CA ALA A 14 -34.42 -1.60 25.02
C ALA A 14 -34.71 -1.66 23.52
N GLN A 15 -33.97 -0.91 22.70
CA GLN A 15 -34.05 -1.04 21.23
C GLN A 15 -32.68 -1.22 20.60
N LEU A 16 -31.91 -2.16 21.15
CA LEU A 16 -31.02 -2.97 20.32
C LEU A 16 -31.92 -3.81 19.42
N THR A 17 -32.07 -3.35 18.19
CA THR A 17 -32.76 -4.01 17.08
C THR A 17 -32.49 -5.52 17.06
N PRO A 18 -33.51 -6.38 17.24
CA PRO A 18 -33.39 -7.80 16.98
C PRO A 18 -33.74 -8.07 15.50
N THR A 19 -33.25 -7.26 14.56
CA THR A 19 -33.52 -7.51 13.13
C THR A 19 -32.61 -8.58 12.54
N LEU A 20 -31.51 -8.94 13.21
CA LEU A 20 -30.68 -10.07 12.78
C LEU A 20 -31.22 -11.44 13.24
N ALA A 21 -32.06 -11.50 14.28
CA ALA A 21 -32.44 -12.76 14.91
C ALA A 21 -33.61 -13.49 14.21
N LEU A 22 -34.43 -12.80 13.41
CA LEU A 22 -35.61 -13.43 12.80
C LEU A 22 -35.35 -14.10 11.44
N ALA A 23 -34.19 -13.86 10.82
CA ALA A 23 -33.82 -14.48 9.55
C ALA A 23 -33.30 -15.93 9.70
N MET A 24 -33.12 -16.43 10.94
CA MET A 24 -32.46 -17.72 11.21
C MET A 24 -33.41 -18.92 11.45
N THR A 25 -34.71 -18.77 11.18
CA THR A 25 -35.69 -19.86 11.39
C THR A 25 -35.84 -20.81 10.20
N HIS A 26 -35.16 -20.53 9.08
CA HIS A 26 -35.22 -21.37 7.89
C HIS A 26 -33.79 -21.73 7.42
N PRO A 27 -33.51 -22.99 7.05
CA PRO A 27 -32.16 -23.42 6.65
C PRO A 27 -31.68 -22.78 5.34
N ARG A 28 -32.62 -22.32 4.52
CA ARG A 28 -32.38 -21.74 3.19
C ARG A 28 -31.62 -20.40 3.21
N PRO A 29 -32.05 -19.35 3.95
CA PRO A 29 -31.29 -18.10 4.03
C PRO A 29 -29.92 -18.27 4.68
N VAL A 30 -29.78 -19.16 5.67
CA VAL A 30 -28.50 -19.44 6.33
C VAL A 30 -27.50 -20.07 5.36
N LEU A 31 -27.95 -21.05 4.58
CA LEU A 31 -27.13 -21.69 3.56
C LEU A 31 -26.72 -20.71 2.45
N LEU A 32 -27.61 -19.81 2.05
CA LEU A 32 -27.28 -18.74 1.08
C LEU A 32 -26.23 -17.79 1.63
N VAL A 33 -26.37 -17.32 2.88
CA VAL A 33 -25.39 -16.43 3.51
C VAL A 33 -24.03 -17.13 3.65
N LEU A 34 -24.00 -18.39 4.10
CA LEU A 34 -22.77 -19.18 4.17
C LEU A 34 -22.15 -19.39 2.77
N GLY A 35 -22.96 -19.66 1.76
CA GLY A 35 -22.51 -19.80 0.37
C GLY A 35 -21.92 -18.51 -0.18
N VAL A 36 -22.57 -17.37 0.05
CA VAL A 36 -22.04 -16.05 -0.37
C VAL A 36 -20.74 -15.74 0.37
N LEU A 37 -20.69 -15.95 1.69
CA LEU A 37 -19.48 -15.70 2.49
C LEU A 37 -18.30 -16.57 2.04
N ALA A 38 -18.58 -17.82 1.61
CA ALA A 38 -17.57 -18.72 1.05
C ALA A 38 -17.09 -18.29 -0.35
N VAL A 39 -17.93 -17.65 -1.16
CA VAL A 39 -17.63 -17.25 -2.55
C VAL A 39 -16.99 -15.86 -2.66
N VAL A 40 -17.33 -14.92 -1.76
CA VAL A 40 -16.77 -13.55 -1.74
C VAL A 40 -15.23 -13.50 -1.77
N PRO A 41 -14.46 -14.28 -0.97
CA PRO A 41 -13.01 -14.22 -1.03
C PRO A 41 -12.42 -14.76 -2.34
N LEU A 42 -13.15 -15.64 -3.05
CA LEU A 42 -12.76 -16.15 -4.37
C LEU A 42 -12.96 -15.10 -5.48
N LEU A 43 -13.80 -14.08 -5.23
CA LEU A 43 -14.07 -12.97 -6.13
C LEU A 43 -13.21 -11.72 -5.82
N SER A 44 -12.32 -11.78 -4.83
CA SER A 44 -11.37 -10.69 -4.55
C SER A 44 -10.36 -10.59 -5.70
N ALA A 45 -10.69 -9.77 -6.69
CA ALA A 45 -9.75 -9.30 -7.69
C ALA A 45 -8.83 -8.27 -7.04
N TYR A 46 -7.53 -8.55 -7.01
CA TYR A 46 -6.52 -7.60 -6.61
C TYR A 46 -6.41 -6.50 -7.68
N ASN A 47 -6.38 -5.21 -7.29
CA ASN A 47 -6.27 -4.10 -8.25
C ASN A 47 -4.83 -3.87 -8.76
N VAL A 48 -3.90 -4.73 -8.36
CA VAL A 48 -2.51 -4.69 -8.79
C VAL A 48 -2.38 -5.52 -10.06
N SER A 49 -1.79 -4.93 -11.10
CA SER A 49 -1.54 -5.64 -12.35
C SER A 49 -0.73 -6.92 -12.09
N PRO A 50 -1.16 -8.09 -12.61
CA PRO A 50 -0.40 -9.33 -12.48
C PRO A 50 0.89 -9.32 -13.32
N VAL A 51 1.05 -8.30 -14.18
CA VAL A 51 2.24 -8.07 -15.00
C VAL A 51 2.87 -6.73 -14.65
N PRO A 52 4.20 -6.59 -14.68
CA PRO A 52 4.85 -5.34 -14.36
C PRO A 52 4.49 -4.26 -15.38
N ASN A 53 3.97 -3.12 -14.91
CA ASN A 53 3.71 -1.97 -15.78
C ASN A 53 5.02 -1.30 -16.24
N VAL A 54 6.02 -1.28 -15.36
CA VAL A 54 7.35 -0.70 -15.61
C VAL A 54 8.38 -1.57 -14.92
N VAL A 55 9.51 -1.82 -15.59
CA VAL A 55 10.64 -2.58 -15.06
C VAL A 55 11.85 -1.66 -15.00
N PHE A 56 12.44 -1.54 -13.82
CA PHE A 56 13.66 -0.76 -13.59
C PHE A 56 14.85 -1.70 -13.47
N ASN A 57 15.86 -1.51 -14.32
CA ASN A 57 17.07 -2.34 -14.33
C ASN A 57 18.27 -1.55 -13.81
N GLY A 58 19.04 -2.17 -12.91
CA GLY A 58 20.32 -1.66 -12.47
C GLY A 58 21.42 -1.82 -13.53
N THR A 59 22.46 -1.00 -13.45
CA THR A 59 23.54 -0.95 -14.46
C THR A 59 24.55 -2.08 -14.36
N LYS A 60 24.68 -2.72 -13.18
CA LYS A 60 25.69 -3.79 -12.92
C LYS A 60 25.03 -4.97 -12.20
N VAL A 61 25.24 -6.18 -12.72
CA VAL A 61 24.85 -7.43 -12.06
C VAL A 61 25.60 -7.56 -10.73
N GLY A 62 24.90 -7.92 -9.66
CA GLY A 62 25.49 -8.05 -8.32
C GLY A 62 25.59 -6.74 -7.53
N SER A 63 25.12 -5.61 -8.08
CA SER A 63 25.03 -4.33 -7.35
C SER A 63 23.96 -4.30 -6.25
N TYR A 64 23.09 -5.31 -6.23
CA TYR A 64 21.87 -5.38 -5.40
C TYR A 64 20.94 -4.18 -5.63
N PHE A 65 20.84 -3.73 -6.88
CA PHE A 65 19.82 -2.76 -7.27
C PHE A 65 18.42 -3.27 -6.91
N GLY A 66 17.66 -2.46 -6.17
CA GLY A 66 16.35 -2.85 -5.62
C GLY A 66 16.41 -3.28 -4.15
N TYR A 67 17.58 -3.23 -3.50
CA TYR A 67 17.74 -3.59 -2.09
C TYR A 67 16.87 -2.74 -1.15
N ALA A 68 16.70 -1.45 -1.49
CA ALA A 68 15.77 -0.54 -0.82
C ALA A 68 15.07 0.34 -1.86
N ILE A 69 13.81 0.68 -1.62
CA ILE A 69 13.01 1.53 -2.51
C ILE A 69 12.31 2.63 -1.71
N HIS A 70 12.23 3.83 -2.30
CA HIS A 70 11.54 4.96 -1.69
C HIS A 70 10.88 5.84 -2.76
N LEU A 71 9.61 6.16 -2.60
CA LEU A 71 8.86 6.99 -3.54
C LEU A 71 8.81 8.45 -3.06
N LYS A 72 9.08 9.39 -3.97
CA LYS A 72 9.00 10.83 -3.73
C LYS A 72 8.24 11.50 -4.88
N LYS A 73 7.81 12.75 -4.69
CA LYS A 73 7.20 13.57 -5.77
C LYS A 73 8.07 13.61 -7.02
N ASP A 74 9.38 13.67 -6.82
CA ASP A 74 10.34 13.78 -7.92
C ASP A 74 10.74 12.43 -8.52
N GLY A 75 10.14 11.30 -8.12
CA GLY A 75 10.39 9.99 -8.72
C GLY A 75 10.65 8.86 -7.72
N LEU A 76 11.03 7.70 -8.25
CA LEU A 76 11.36 6.50 -7.49
C LEU A 76 12.87 6.49 -7.18
N PHE A 77 13.23 6.27 -5.92
CA PHE A 77 14.62 6.13 -5.50
C PHE A 77 14.91 4.67 -5.17
N VAL A 78 15.99 4.14 -5.72
CA VAL A 78 16.38 2.74 -5.59
C VAL A 78 17.79 2.64 -5.07
N GLY A 79 17.97 1.96 -3.94
CA GLY A 79 19.28 1.66 -3.37
C GLY A 79 19.94 0.46 -4.04
N ALA A 80 21.25 0.55 -4.25
CA ALA A 80 22.09 -0.52 -4.74
C ALA A 80 23.40 -0.54 -3.93
N PRO A 81 23.45 -1.25 -2.79
CA PRO A 81 24.56 -1.17 -1.82
C PRO A 81 25.91 -1.65 -2.36
N ARG A 82 25.94 -2.40 -3.48
CA ARG A 82 27.19 -2.84 -4.13
C ARG A 82 27.42 -2.19 -5.49
N ALA A 83 26.67 -1.14 -5.81
CA ALA A 83 26.94 -0.35 -7.00
C ALA A 83 28.24 0.44 -6.85
N GLU A 84 28.90 0.71 -7.98
CA GLU A 84 29.98 1.68 -8.03
C GLU A 84 29.39 3.09 -7.99
N SER A 85 30.08 4.00 -7.30
CA SER A 85 29.66 5.41 -7.22
C SER A 85 30.37 6.23 -8.31
N SER A 86 29.61 7.07 -9.00
CA SER A 86 30.11 8.15 -9.89
C SER A 86 31.02 9.18 -9.17
N LEU A 87 30.93 9.30 -7.83
CA LEU A 87 31.60 10.36 -7.07
C LEU A 87 33.13 10.24 -7.16
N PRO A 88 33.86 11.30 -7.58
CA PRO A 88 35.31 11.25 -7.74
C PRO A 88 36.07 10.80 -6.48
N LYS A 89 35.59 11.21 -5.31
CA LYS A 89 36.18 10.86 -4.00
C LYS A 89 36.06 9.37 -3.67
N GLN A 90 35.13 8.65 -4.29
CA GLN A 90 34.85 7.24 -4.02
C GLN A 90 35.34 6.30 -5.12
N ARG A 91 35.99 6.82 -6.19
CA ARG A 91 36.49 6.00 -7.32
C ARG A 91 37.51 4.92 -6.96
N LYS A 92 38.14 5.02 -5.79
CA LYS A 92 39.12 4.05 -5.29
C LYS A 92 38.55 3.12 -4.21
N ILE A 93 37.26 3.26 -3.89
CA ILE A 93 36.56 2.39 -2.96
C ILE A 93 35.80 1.39 -3.81
N ALA A 94 36.01 0.10 -3.58
CA ALA A 94 35.25 -0.93 -4.27
C ALA A 94 33.84 -1.01 -3.66
N GLU A 95 32.81 -1.01 -4.51
CA GLU A 95 31.43 -1.20 -4.10
C GLU A 95 30.95 -0.23 -2.98
N PRO A 96 31.18 1.09 -3.12
CA PRO A 96 30.79 2.08 -2.11
C PRO A 96 29.27 2.18 -1.93
N GLY A 97 28.50 1.63 -2.88
CA GLY A 97 27.06 1.75 -2.95
C GLY A 97 26.64 3.03 -3.66
N ALA A 98 25.42 3.00 -4.20
CA ALA A 98 24.81 4.16 -4.81
C ALA A 98 23.29 4.15 -4.63
N VAL A 99 22.69 5.32 -4.79
CA VAL A 99 21.24 5.50 -4.93
C VAL A 99 20.97 5.93 -6.36
N PHE A 100 19.92 5.38 -6.95
CA PHE A 100 19.45 5.75 -8.28
C PHE A 100 18.13 6.48 -8.18
N ARG A 101 17.94 7.54 -8.95
CA ARG A 101 16.65 8.18 -9.18
C ARG A 101 16.10 7.69 -10.51
N CYS A 102 14.93 7.09 -10.46
CA CYS A 102 14.22 6.53 -11.59
C CYS A 102 12.96 7.33 -11.93
N ASN A 103 12.74 7.54 -13.22
CA ASN A 103 11.51 8.11 -13.77
C ASN A 103 10.48 7.00 -13.96
N VAL A 104 9.33 7.14 -13.28
CA VAL A 104 8.26 6.14 -13.27
C VAL A 104 7.45 6.08 -14.58
N ILE A 105 7.65 7.02 -15.49
CA ILE A 105 6.94 7.07 -16.77
C ILE A 105 7.67 6.29 -17.85
N ASP A 106 8.99 6.49 -17.97
CA ASP A 106 9.81 5.89 -19.04
C ASP A 106 10.73 4.76 -18.54
N GLY A 107 10.79 4.52 -17.22
CA GLY A 107 11.61 3.47 -16.61
C GLY A 107 13.11 3.79 -16.52
N SER A 108 13.55 4.99 -16.93
CA SER A 108 14.95 5.37 -16.91
C SER A 108 15.46 5.61 -15.48
N CYS A 109 16.70 5.23 -15.19
CA CYS A 109 17.34 5.42 -13.89
C CYS A 109 18.72 6.06 -14.05
N VAL A 110 19.01 7.08 -13.25
CA VAL A 110 20.33 7.73 -13.18
C VAL A 110 20.83 7.73 -11.74
N GLN A 111 22.15 7.70 -11.54
CA GLN A 111 22.70 7.79 -10.20
C GLN A 111 22.34 9.15 -9.58
N TYR A 112 21.90 9.11 -8.33
CA TYR A 112 21.51 10.29 -7.57
C TYR A 112 22.67 10.70 -6.66
N ASP A 113 23.38 11.74 -7.08
CA ASP A 113 24.48 12.31 -6.32
C ASP A 113 23.97 13.53 -5.55
N GLN A 114 23.78 13.38 -4.23
CA GLN A 114 23.29 14.47 -3.39
C GLN A 114 24.32 15.61 -3.23
N LEU A 115 25.56 15.39 -3.64
CA LEU A 115 26.68 16.33 -3.52
C LEU A 115 26.73 17.37 -4.64
N ASP A 116 25.93 17.24 -5.70
CA ASP A 116 25.88 18.20 -6.82
C ASP A 116 24.75 19.24 -6.67
N LYS A 117 24.32 19.54 -5.44
CA LYS A 117 23.26 20.50 -5.14
C LYS A 117 23.73 21.69 -4.30
#